data_AF-A0A961WIM9-F1
#
_entry.id   AF-A0A961WIM9-F1
#
_cell.length_a   1.000
_cell.length_b   1.000
_cell.length_c   1.000
_cell.angle_alpha   90.00
_cell.angle_beta   90.00
_cell.angle_gamma   90.00
#
_symmetry.space_group_name_H-M   'P 1'
#
loop_
_entity.id
_entity.type
_entity.pdbx_description
1 polymer ?
#
loop_
_entity_poly.entity_id
_entity_poly.type
_entity_poly.pdbx_seq_one_letter_code
_entity_poly.pdbx_strand_id
1 'polypeptide(L)'
;ILGMFLDWVGILLLCVPIFVPIIKSLGAAAFGLDSPDDLVLWFGVLYLVNMQMSFLSPPFGYALFYLRGVAPADIPMSDIFRSAIPFLLLQVLGLMICMLFPQVITWLPNLVYG
;
A
#
# COMPACT_ATOMS: atom_id res chain seq x y z
N ILE A 1 -9.74 10.21 12.69
CA ILE A 1 -8.72 10.77 13.61
C ILE A 1 -8.02 9.61 14.36
N LEU A 2 -7.44 8.66 13.63
CA LEU A 2 -6.65 7.54 14.18
C LEU A 2 -5.28 7.42 13.50
N GLY A 3 -5.13 8.00 12.30
CA GLY A 3 -3.84 8.16 11.65
C GLY A 3 -2.92 9.20 12.30
N MET A 4 -3.44 10.14 13.08
CA MET A 4 -2.63 11.28 13.54
C MET A 4 -1.52 10.93 14.55
N PHE A 5 -1.50 9.70 15.11
CA PHE A 5 -0.56 9.30 16.17
C PHE A 5 0.32 8.08 15.84
N LEU A 6 0.00 7.31 14.80
CA LEU A 6 0.76 6.12 14.43
C LEU A 6 1.38 6.35 13.05
N ASP A 7 2.69 6.58 13.03
CA ASP A 7 3.48 6.61 11.80
C ASP A 7 3.35 5.28 11.04
N TRP A 8 3.64 5.29 9.73
CA TRP A 8 3.54 4.10 8.88
C TRP A 8 4.34 2.92 9.44
N VAL A 9 5.48 3.18 10.08
CA VAL A 9 6.29 2.17 10.77
C VAL A 9 5.54 1.54 11.94
N GLY A 10 4.84 2.36 12.74
CA GLY A 10 4.05 1.89 13.88
C GLY A 10 2.87 1.03 13.45
N ILE A 11 2.19 1.41 12.36
CA ILE A 11 1.12 0.60 11.78
C ILE A 11 1.70 -0.73 11.27
N LEU A 12 2.84 -0.72 10.58
CA LEU A 12 3.47 -1.93 10.07
C LEU A 12 3.86 -2.89 11.21
N LEU A 13 4.54 -2.40 12.24
CA LEU A 13 4.99 -3.21 13.38
C LEU A 13 3.82 -3.79 14.18
N LEU A 14 2.65 -3.15 14.19
CA LEU A 14 1.45 -3.65 14.85
C LEU A 14 0.68 -4.62 13.96
N CYS A 15 0.45 -4.25 12.70
CA CYS A 15 -0.37 -5.02 11.77
C CYS A 15 0.31 -6.31 11.31
N VAL A 16 1.60 -6.27 10.94
CA VAL A 16 2.31 -7.45 10.42
C VAL A 16 2.24 -8.67 11.36
N PRO A 17 2.58 -8.60 12.65
CA PRO A 17 2.54 -9.77 13.53
C PRO A 17 1.11 -10.30 13.78
N ILE A 18 0.09 -9.45 13.58
CA ILE A 18 -1.32 -9.85 13.72
C ILE A 18 -1.84 -10.48 12.44
N PHE A 19 -1.60 -9.85 11.28
CA PHE A 19 -2.17 -10.31 10.00
C PHE A 19 -1.42 -11.48 9.39
N VAL A 20 -0.09 -11.59 9.55
CA VAL A 20 0.70 -12.72 9.03
C VAL A 20 0.20 -14.09 9.51
N PRO A 21 -0.06 -14.33 10.82
CA PRO A 21 -0.60 -15.63 11.24
C PRO A 21 -2.03 -15.86 10.73
N ILE A 22 -2.84 -14.81 10.56
CA ILE A 22 -4.21 -14.91 10.03
C ILE A 22 -4.20 -15.31 8.56
N ILE A 23 -3.34 -14.71 7.72
CA ILE A 23 -3.24 -15.12 6.32
C ILE A 23 -2.69 -16.55 6.21
N LYS A 24 -1.70 -16.90 7.04
CA LYS A 24 -1.14 -18.26 7.06
C LYS A 24 -2.19 -19.31 7.48
N SER A 25 -3.12 -18.97 8.37
CA SER A 25 -4.21 -19.87 8.76
C SER A 25 -5.31 -20.01 7.70
N LEU A 26 -5.55 -18.96 6.89
CA LEU A 26 -6.42 -19.03 5.70
C LEU A 26 -5.81 -19.88 4.57
N GLY A 27 -4.48 -19.94 4.50
CA GLY A 27 -3.73 -20.80 3.59
C GLY A 27 -3.51 -20.19 2.19
N ALA A 28 -2.37 -20.49 1.58
CA ALA A 28 -1.96 -19.94 0.27
C ALA A 28 -2.94 -20.32 -0.86
N ALA A 29 -3.50 -21.54 -0.81
CA ALA A 29 -4.46 -22.02 -1.78
C ALA A 29 -5.75 -21.19 -1.85
N ALA A 30 -6.17 -20.55 -0.75
CA ALA A 30 -7.36 -19.68 -0.73
C ALA A 30 -7.17 -18.41 -1.58
N PHE A 31 -5.92 -18.04 -1.86
CA PHE A 31 -5.54 -16.84 -2.61
C PHE A 31 -4.92 -17.18 -3.98
N GLY A 32 -4.99 -18.45 -4.42
CA GLY A 32 -4.40 -18.88 -5.68
C GLY A 32 -2.86 -18.85 -5.69
N LEU A 33 -2.24 -19.01 -4.52
CA LEU A 33 -0.80 -19.02 -4.33
C LEU A 33 -0.29 -20.43 -3.99
N ASP A 34 0.87 -20.78 -4.54
CA ASP A 34 1.44 -22.12 -4.43
C ASP A 34 2.24 -22.33 -3.13
N SER A 35 2.84 -21.27 -2.58
CA SER A 35 3.70 -21.34 -1.40
C SER A 35 3.25 -20.43 -0.24
N PRO A 36 3.40 -20.86 1.03
CA PRO A 36 3.21 -20.00 2.20
C PRO A 36 4.14 -18.77 2.23
N ASP A 37 5.31 -18.86 1.62
CA ASP A 37 6.27 -17.75 1.56
C ASP A 37 5.82 -16.70 0.54
N ASP A 38 5.29 -17.16 -0.60
CA ASP A 38 4.66 -16.31 -1.62
C ASP A 38 3.43 -15.58 -1.06
N LEU A 39 2.66 -16.22 -0.18
CA LEU A 39 1.53 -15.60 0.52
C LEU A 39 1.95 -14.41 1.38
N VAL A 40 3.03 -14.58 2.16
CA VAL A 40 3.53 -13.50 3.02
C VAL A 40 4.12 -12.38 2.17
N LEU A 41 4.87 -12.71 1.12
CA LEU A 41 5.46 -11.75 0.21
C LEU A 41 4.39 -10.93 -0.53
N TRP A 42 3.41 -11.62 -1.12
CA TRP A 42 2.28 -10.98 -1.80
C TRP A 42 1.50 -10.04 -0.86
N PHE A 43 1.16 -10.52 0.34
CA PHE A 43 0.47 -9.70 1.33
C PHE A 43 1.30 -8.50 1.76
N GLY A 44 2.60 -8.70 1.98
CA GLY A 44 3.54 -7.62 2.31
C GLY A 44 3.57 -6.55 1.23
N VAL A 45 3.62 -6.93 -0.05
CA VAL A 45 3.61 -5.97 -1.16
C VAL A 45 2.29 -5.24 -1.26
N LEU A 46 1.14 -5.92 -1.14
CA LEU A 46 -0.17 -5.25 -1.10
C LEU A 46 -0.26 -4.25 0.05
N TYR A 47 0.25 -4.63 1.22
CA TYR A 47 0.28 -3.75 2.39
C TYR A 47 1.16 -2.52 2.15
N LEU A 48 2.36 -2.71 1.59
CA LEU A 48 3.28 -1.60 1.25
C LEU A 48 2.68 -0.65 0.23
N VAL A 49 2.04 -1.17 -0.82
CA VAL A 49 1.35 -0.36 -1.85
C VAL A 49 0.19 0.41 -1.22
N ASN A 50 -0.58 -0.21 -0.33
CA ASN A 50 -1.66 0.46 0.39
C ASN A 50 -1.13 1.55 1.34
N MET A 51 -0.02 1.28 2.04
CA MET A 51 0.65 2.27 2.88
C MET A 51 1.15 3.46 2.07
N GLN A 52 1.75 3.23 0.89
CA GLN A 52 2.17 4.32 0.00
C GLN A 52 0.99 5.20 -0.43
N MET A 53 -0.18 4.59 -0.69
CA MET A 53 -1.41 5.33 -1.02
C MET A 53 -1.85 6.25 0.15
N SER A 54 -1.60 5.84 1.40
CA SER A 54 -1.94 6.63 2.59
C SER A 54 -1.17 7.96 2.68
N PHE A 55 0.04 8.04 2.11
CA PHE A 55 0.81 9.28 2.02
C PHE A 55 0.18 10.34 1.10
N LEU A 56 -0.72 9.91 0.21
CA LEU A 56 -1.39 10.77 -0.76
C LEU A 56 -2.85 11.05 -0.39
N SER A 57 -3.46 10.26 0.49
CA SER A 57 -4.81 10.51 0.99
C SER A 57 -4.80 11.38 2.27
N PRO A 58 -5.65 12.41 2.39
CA PRO A 58 -5.88 13.07 3.69
C PRO A 58 -6.49 12.04 4.66
N PRO A 59 -6.01 11.87 5.91
CA PRO A 59 -5.39 12.87 6.81
C PRO A 59 -3.86 12.85 6.94
N PHE A 60 -3.16 11.85 6.36
CA PHE A 60 -1.70 11.75 6.46
C PHE A 60 -1.02 12.60 5.42
N GLY A 61 -1.42 12.51 4.15
CA GLY A 61 -1.19 13.51 3.10
C GLY A 61 0.19 14.17 3.06
N TYR A 62 1.26 13.55 3.58
CA TYR A 62 2.52 14.24 3.89
C TYR A 62 3.12 14.81 2.61
N ALA A 63 3.02 14.05 1.52
CA ALA A 63 3.44 14.51 0.20
C ALA A 63 2.63 15.72 -0.28
N LEU A 64 1.32 15.76 -0.02
CA LEU A 64 0.45 16.88 -0.42
C LEU A 64 0.70 18.13 0.44
N PHE A 65 0.92 17.97 1.75
CA PHE A 65 1.29 19.07 2.63
C PHE A 65 2.69 19.60 2.34
N TYR A 66 3.63 18.72 1.97
CA TYR A 66 4.94 19.12 1.49
C TYR A 66 4.84 19.93 0.19
N LEU A 67 4.04 19.47 -0.77
CA LEU A 67 3.76 20.21 -2.00
C LEU A 67 3.13 21.58 -1.72
N ARG A 68 2.25 21.70 -0.72
CA ARG A 68 1.71 22.99 -0.30
C ARG A 68 2.76 23.96 0.25
N GLY A 69 3.86 23.44 0.82
CA GLY A 69 4.99 24.23 1.33
C GLY A 69 5.87 24.83 0.24
N VAL A 70 5.93 24.20 -0.94
CA VAL A 70 6.70 24.69 -2.10
C VAL A 70 5.82 25.34 -3.17
N ALA A 71 4.50 25.09 -3.14
CA ALA A 71 3.54 25.66 -4.07
C ALA A 71 3.32 27.17 -3.81
N PRO A 72 3.16 27.97 -4.88
CA PRO A 72 2.75 29.36 -4.80
C PRO A 72 1.49 29.58 -3.93
N ALA A 73 1.40 30.71 -3.24
CA ALA A 73 0.35 30.99 -2.25
C ALA A 73 -1.06 31.11 -2.85
N ASP A 74 -1.15 31.35 -4.16
CA ASP A 74 -2.35 31.40 -4.97
C ASP A 74 -2.98 30.01 -5.23
N ILE A 75 -2.22 28.92 -5.04
CA ILE A 75 -2.75 27.56 -5.21
C ILE A 75 -3.40 27.09 -3.90
N PRO A 76 -4.73 26.91 -3.87
CA PRO A 76 -5.40 26.39 -2.69
C PRO A 76 -5.10 24.91 -2.51
N MET A 77 -5.14 24.45 -1.25
CA MET A 77 -4.90 23.04 -0.92
C MET A 77 -5.89 22.09 -1.63
N SER A 78 -7.09 22.57 -1.94
CA SER A 78 -8.11 21.83 -2.70
C SER A 78 -7.63 21.42 -4.09
N ASP A 79 -6.83 22.25 -4.77
CA ASP A 79 -6.35 21.96 -6.13
C ASP A 79 -5.24 20.91 -6.11
N ILE A 80 -4.41 20.95 -5.06
CA ILE A 80 -3.39 19.93 -4.80
C ILE A 80 -4.07 18.57 -4.53
N PHE A 81 -5.11 18.54 -3.69
CA PHE A 81 -5.87 17.32 -3.45
C PHE A 81 -6.55 16.80 -4.71
N ARG A 82 -7.18 17.67 -5.49
CA ARG A 82 -7.87 17.28 -6.73
C ARG A 82 -6.90 16.72 -7.78
N SER A 83 -5.67 17.23 -7.80
CA SER A 83 -4.59 16.72 -8.65
C SER A 83 -4.05 15.36 -8.20
N ALA A 84 -4.17 15.03 -6.91
CA ALA A 84 -3.76 13.73 -6.37
C ALA A 84 -4.79 12.61 -6.63
N ILE A 85 -6.09 12.95 -6.78
CA ILE A 85 -7.15 11.98 -7.08
C ILE A 85 -6.84 11.06 -8.28
N PRO A 86 -6.47 11.56 -9.47
CA PRO A 86 -6.16 10.67 -10.59
C PRO A 86 -5.00 9.73 -10.29
N PHE A 87 -4.00 10.17 -9.52
CA PHE A 87 -2.89 9.33 -9.11
C PHE A 87 -3.33 8.25 -8.11
N LEU A 88 -4.18 8.61 -7.14
CA LEU A 88 -4.79 7.66 -6.21
C LEU A 88 -5.60 6.59 -6.96
N LEU A 89 -6.34 6.98 -8.00
CA LEU A 89 -7.08 6.02 -8.84
C LEU A 89 -6.15 5.04 -9.57
N LEU A 90 -5.04 5.52 -10.12
CA LEU A 90 -4.02 4.65 -10.72
C LEU A 90 -3.39 3.72 -9.68
N GLN A 91 -3.16 4.20 -8.46
CA GLN A 91 -2.62 3.38 -7.37
C GLN A 91 -3.61 2.28 -6.96
N VAL A 92 -4.91 2.59 -6.86
CA VAL A 92 -5.97 1.60 -6.62
C VAL A 92 -6.02 0.58 -7.74
N LEU A 93 -5.94 1.04 -8.99
CA LEU A 93 -5.94 0.15 -10.14
C LEU A 93 -4.74 -0.80 -10.10
N GLY A 94 -3.54 -0.28 -9.81
CA GLY A 94 -2.35 -1.10 -9.59
C GLY A 94 -2.49 -2.09 -8.44
N LEU A 95 -3.06 -1.65 -7.31
CA LEU A 95 -3.35 -2.52 -6.16
C LEU A 95 -4.32 -3.65 -6.54
N MET A 96 -5.38 -3.34 -7.29
CA MET A 96 -6.34 -4.32 -7.78
C MET A 96 -5.68 -5.33 -8.72
N ILE A 97 -4.80 -4.88 -9.61
CA ILE A 97 -4.01 -5.79 -10.47
C ILE A 97 -3.15 -6.70 -9.61
N CYS A 98 -2.39 -6.17 -8.65
CA CYS A 98 -1.56 -6.97 -7.75
C CYS A 98 -2.39 -7.97 -6.92
N MET A 99 -3.62 -7.59 -6.55
CA MET A 99 -4.52 -8.43 -5.76
C MET A 99 -5.11 -9.58 -6.60
N LEU A 100 -5.47 -9.31 -7.86
CA LEU A 100 -6.08 -10.30 -8.76
C LEU A 100 -5.03 -11.19 -9.45
N PHE A 101 -3.83 -10.66 -9.68
CA PHE A 101 -2.73 -11.32 -10.38
C PHE A 101 -1.51 -11.38 -9.47
N PRO A 102 -1.49 -12.28 -8.47
CA PRO A 102 -0.37 -12.41 -7.54
C PRO A 102 0.97 -12.72 -8.24
N GLN A 103 0.91 -13.34 -9.44
CA GLN A 103 2.11 -13.63 -10.23
C GLN A 103 2.92 -12.38 -10.60
N VAL A 104 2.29 -11.20 -10.67
CA VAL A 104 3.01 -9.94 -10.93
C VAL A 104 4.05 -9.68 -9.84
N ILE A 105 3.77 -10.10 -8.61
CA ILE A 105 4.64 -9.92 -7.45
C ILE A 105 5.61 -11.09 -7.30
N THR A 106 5.13 -12.32 -7.46
CA THR A 106 5.91 -13.53 -7.14
C THR A 106 6.80 -14.01 -8.27
N TRP A 107 6.52 -13.62 -9.53
CA TRP A 107 7.29 -14.09 -10.69
C TRP A 107 8.79 -13.75 -10.61
N LEU A 108 9.14 -12.51 -10.28
CA LEU A 108 10.54 -12.10 -10.23
C LEU A 108 11.30 -12.76 -9.06
N PRO A 109 10.78 -12.78 -7.82
CA PRO A 109 11.38 -13.55 -6.74
C PRO A 109 11.56 -15.03 -7.06
N ASN A 110 10.55 -15.69 -7.63
CA ASN A 110 10.63 -17.12 -7.99
C ASN A 110 11.67 -17.36 -9.10
N LEU A 111 11.86 -16.39 -10.02
CA LEU A 111 12.89 -16.48 -11.04
C LEU A 111 14.32 -16.32 -10.48
N VAL A 112 14.49 -15.48 -9.46
CA VAL A 112 15.81 -15.12 -8.89
C VAL A 112 16.22 -16.04 -7.75
N TYR A 113 15.28 -16.44 -6.90
CA TYR A 113 15.53 -17.18 -5.66
C TYR A 113 15.13 -18.66 -5.72
N GLY A 114 14.33 -19.08 -6.71
CA GLY A 114 14.03 -20.49 -6.99
C GLY A 114 12.99 -21.10 -6.07
#